data_AF-A0A2M7GSX1-F1
#
_entry.id   AF-A0A2M7GSX1-F1
#
_cell.length_a   1.000
_cell.length_b   1.000
_cell.length_c   1.000
_cell.angle_alpha   90.00
_cell.angle_beta   90.00
_cell.angle_gamma   90.00
#
_symmetry.space_group_name_H-M   'P 1'
#
loop_
_entity.id
_entity.type
_entity.pdbx_description
1 polymer ?
#
loop_
_entity_poly.entity_id
_entity_poly.type
_entity_poly.pdbx_seq_one_letter_code
_entity_poly.pdbx_strand_id
1 'polypeptide(L)'
;MKNRKLSLFAITAVIGVVLLSACSMLGKAADKELGVACTDQIRYVRDSLLTDMLAKHYGEEFPALIGQLRAKNALMLQAVAAGAGVDAAGDSYRAQFVVFAGALLAKRGINVALGGYKESVERLKVLPELIADINEIEARVQIACAKVPK
;
A
#
# COMPACT_ATOMS: atom_id res chain seq x y z
N MET A 1 -49.69 28.30 0.38
CA MET A 1 -50.10 27.42 -0.74
C MET A 1 -48.87 26.90 -1.47
N LYS A 2 -48.81 25.56 -1.69
CA LYS A 2 -48.00 24.77 -2.67
C LYS A 2 -46.47 25.01 -2.76
N ASN A 3 -45.60 24.09 -2.34
CA ASN A 3 -45.17 22.77 -2.91
C ASN A 3 -44.18 22.79 -4.10
N ARG A 4 -43.10 21.99 -3.94
CA ARG A 4 -42.19 21.32 -4.92
C ARG A 4 -40.95 22.12 -5.39
N LYS A 5 -39.78 21.53 -5.71
CA LYS A 5 -39.08 20.22 -5.58
C LYS A 5 -37.69 20.44 -6.24
N LEU A 6 -36.67 19.72 -5.76
CA LEU A 6 -35.43 19.26 -6.46
C LEU A 6 -34.60 20.24 -7.31
N SER A 7 -33.29 20.32 -7.05
CA SER A 7 -32.33 19.53 -7.84
C SER A 7 -30.96 19.41 -7.14
N LEU A 8 -30.52 18.16 -6.95
CA LEU A 8 -29.11 17.75 -6.99
C LEU A 8 -28.47 18.19 -8.32
N PHE A 9 -27.15 18.09 -8.47
CA PHE A 9 -26.31 18.60 -9.59
C PHE A 9 -25.92 20.07 -9.38
N ALA A 10 -24.66 20.49 -9.24
CA ALA A 10 -23.43 19.94 -9.80
C ALA A 10 -22.23 20.17 -8.85
N ILE A 11 -21.74 19.07 -8.31
CA ILE A 11 -20.37 18.91 -7.83
C ILE A 11 -19.51 18.77 -9.10
N THR A 12 -18.87 19.84 -9.55
CA THR A 12 -17.82 19.76 -10.59
C THR A 12 -17.01 21.06 -10.63
N ALA A 13 -15.81 21.02 -10.04
CA ALA A 13 -14.66 21.79 -10.48
C ALA A 13 -13.40 21.11 -9.91
N VAL A 14 -13.00 20.05 -10.59
CA VAL A 14 -11.70 19.40 -10.46
C VAL A 14 -10.68 20.24 -11.27
N ILE A 15 -9.42 20.15 -10.85
CA ILE A 15 -8.17 20.38 -11.61
C ILE A 15 -7.60 21.81 -11.54
N GLY A 16 -6.45 21.94 -10.87
CA GLY A 16 -5.64 23.15 -10.90
C GLY A 16 -4.32 23.08 -10.13
N VAL A 17 -3.36 22.32 -10.66
CA VAL A 17 -1.90 22.60 -10.57
C VAL A 17 -1.23 22.57 -9.17
N VAL A 18 -0.74 21.40 -8.76
CA VAL A 18 0.57 21.28 -8.07
C VAL A 18 1.23 19.95 -8.50
N LEU A 19 1.68 19.88 -9.75
CA LEU A 19 2.61 18.88 -10.25
C LEU A 19 3.65 19.66 -11.04
N LEU A 20 4.89 19.77 -10.55
CA LEU A 20 6.12 19.90 -11.35
C LEU A 20 7.44 20.15 -10.56
N SER A 21 7.47 20.09 -9.21
CA SER A 21 8.73 20.27 -8.45
C SER A 21 9.08 19.19 -7.44
N ALA A 22 8.29 18.11 -7.29
CA ALA A 22 8.50 17.09 -6.25
C ALA A 22 9.03 15.73 -6.76
N CYS A 23 9.29 15.57 -8.07
CA CYS A 23 9.57 14.27 -8.69
C CYS A 23 10.96 13.67 -8.41
N SER A 24 11.82 14.31 -7.62
CA SER A 24 13.15 13.77 -7.28
C SER A 24 13.46 13.70 -5.78
N MET A 25 12.53 14.13 -4.91
CA MET A 25 12.70 14.03 -3.45
C MET A 25 11.70 13.10 -2.76
N LEU A 26 10.58 12.77 -3.40
CA LEU A 26 9.56 11.87 -2.84
C LEU A 26 10.04 10.42 -2.68
N GLY A 27 11.00 9.96 -3.50
CA GLY A 27 11.56 8.60 -3.38
C GLY A 27 12.42 8.37 -2.13
N LYS A 28 13.17 9.39 -1.68
CA LYS A 28 14.06 9.28 -0.50
C LYS A 28 13.41 9.67 0.82
N ALA A 29 12.35 10.48 0.79
CA ALA A 29 11.61 10.89 1.99
C ALA A 29 10.46 9.93 2.34
N ALA A 30 9.93 9.17 1.37
CA ALA A 30 8.96 8.10 1.63
C ALA A 30 9.57 6.85 2.31
N ASP A 31 10.92 6.78 2.37
CA ASP A 31 11.67 5.68 2.98
C ASP A 31 11.79 5.78 4.52
N LYS A 32 11.14 6.73 5.20
CA LYS A 32 11.11 6.75 6.68
C LYS A 32 9.83 6.09 7.22
N GLU A 33 10.02 4.80 7.58
CA GLU A 33 9.10 3.85 8.22
C GLU A 33 7.99 3.40 7.26
N LEU A 34 7.92 2.14 6.83
CA LEU A 34 7.78 0.91 7.62
C LEU A 34 8.89 -0.08 7.24
N GLY A 35 9.81 -0.32 8.17
CA GLY A 35 11.00 -1.17 8.00
C GLY A 35 11.78 -0.85 6.73
N VAL A 36 12.72 0.10 6.78
CA VAL A 36 13.62 0.44 5.65
C VAL A 36 14.17 -0.86 5.09
N ALA A 37 13.61 -1.30 3.97
CA ALA A 37 14.04 -2.52 3.34
C ALA A 37 15.36 -2.16 2.63
N CYS A 38 16.43 -2.60 3.25
CA CYS A 38 17.82 -2.31 2.93
C CYS A 38 18.31 -2.94 1.62
N THR A 39 17.55 -3.89 1.06
CA THR A 39 17.83 -4.51 -0.24
C THR A 39 16.52 -4.74 -0.99
N ASP A 40 16.63 -4.87 -2.32
CA ASP A 40 15.50 -5.19 -3.19
C ASP A 40 14.86 -6.54 -2.88
N GLN A 41 15.67 -7.52 -2.45
CA GLN A 41 15.18 -8.80 -1.94
C GLN A 41 14.30 -8.61 -0.70
N ILE A 42 14.72 -7.77 0.25
CA ILE A 42 13.95 -7.54 1.49
C ILE A 42 12.71 -6.69 1.20
N ARG A 43 12.75 -5.78 0.21
CA ARG A 43 11.56 -5.05 -0.27
C ARG A 43 10.50 -6.02 -0.79
N TYR A 44 10.89 -6.94 -1.66
CA TYR A 44 10.01 -8.00 -2.16
C TYR A 44 9.46 -8.86 -1.01
N VAL A 45 10.31 -9.31 -0.09
CA VAL A 45 9.88 -10.17 1.03
C VAL A 45 8.83 -9.47 1.89
N ARG A 46 9.04 -8.20 2.26
CA ARG A 46 8.05 -7.42 3.02
C ARG A 46 6.70 -7.37 2.29
N ASP A 47 6.73 -7.02 1.01
CA ASP A 47 5.52 -6.81 0.21
C ASP A 47 4.80 -8.15 -0.06
N SER A 48 5.54 -9.26 -0.18
CA SER A 48 4.98 -10.61 -0.20
C SER A 48 4.28 -10.97 1.11
N LEU A 49 4.94 -10.76 2.25
CA LEU A 49 4.37 -11.08 3.57
C LEU A 49 3.08 -10.29 3.85
N LEU A 50 3.05 -9.01 3.49
CA LEU A 50 1.85 -8.20 3.62
C LEU A 50 0.72 -8.72 2.72
N THR A 51 1.03 -9.14 1.49
CA THR A 51 0.02 -9.72 0.58
C THR A 51 -0.52 -11.04 1.11
N ASP A 52 0.35 -11.90 1.64
CA ASP A 52 -0.05 -13.20 2.20
C ASP A 52 -0.91 -13.04 3.45
N MET A 53 -0.56 -12.08 4.33
CA MET A 53 -1.39 -11.69 5.46
C MET A 53 -2.78 -11.22 5.00
N LEU A 54 -2.84 -10.29 4.03
CA LEU A 54 -4.12 -9.82 3.52
C LEU A 54 -4.94 -10.92 2.85
N ALA A 55 -4.29 -11.85 2.14
CA ALA A 55 -4.96 -12.98 1.52
C ALA A 55 -5.50 -13.97 2.55
N LYS A 56 -4.77 -14.21 3.64
CA LYS A 56 -5.20 -15.07 4.76
C LYS A 56 -6.47 -14.54 5.41
N HIS A 57 -6.55 -13.23 5.66
CA HIS A 57 -7.69 -12.64 6.37
C HIS A 57 -8.85 -12.25 5.46
N TYR A 58 -8.58 -11.83 4.22
CA TYR A 58 -9.60 -11.25 3.34
C TYR A 58 -9.56 -11.73 1.90
N GLY A 59 -8.90 -12.87 1.63
CA GLY A 59 -8.79 -13.43 0.27
C GLY A 59 -10.13 -13.78 -0.36
N GLU A 60 -11.11 -14.21 0.44
CA GLU A 60 -12.47 -14.50 -0.03
C GLU A 60 -13.30 -13.23 -0.23
N GLU A 61 -13.06 -12.18 0.58
CA GLU A 61 -13.81 -10.92 0.50
C GLU A 61 -13.30 -10.02 -0.64
N PHE A 62 -11.99 -10.03 -0.91
CA PHE A 62 -11.35 -9.19 -1.93
C PHE A 62 -10.49 -10.01 -2.92
N PRO A 63 -11.01 -11.06 -3.57
CA PRO A 63 -10.21 -11.97 -4.39
C PRO A 63 -9.52 -11.25 -5.56
N ALA A 64 -10.20 -10.29 -6.19
CA ALA A 64 -9.64 -9.51 -7.30
C ALA A 64 -8.48 -8.61 -6.85
N LEU A 65 -8.61 -7.92 -5.71
CA LEU A 65 -7.56 -7.01 -5.22
C LEU A 65 -6.35 -7.81 -4.70
N ILE A 66 -6.57 -8.97 -4.06
CA ILE A 66 -5.48 -9.90 -3.71
C ILE A 66 -4.79 -10.43 -4.97
N GLY A 67 -5.54 -10.79 -6.00
CA GLY A 67 -4.99 -11.21 -7.29
C GLY A 67 -4.09 -10.14 -7.91
N GLN A 68 -4.51 -8.87 -7.85
CA GLN A 68 -3.72 -7.74 -8.32
C GLN A 68 -2.43 -7.56 -7.50
N LEU A 69 -2.50 -7.62 -6.17
CA LEU A 69 -1.30 -7.54 -5.31
C LEU A 69 -0.29 -8.65 -5.61
N ARG A 70 -0.77 -9.90 -5.75
CA ARG A 70 0.07 -11.05 -6.11
C ARG A 70 0.72 -10.87 -7.49
N ALA A 71 -0.02 -10.34 -8.47
CA ALA A 71 0.55 -10.03 -9.78
C ALA A 71 1.68 -8.98 -9.68
N LYS A 72 1.54 -7.97 -8.82
CA LYS A 72 2.62 -6.98 -8.59
C LYS A 72 3.83 -7.59 -7.87
N ASN A 73 3.62 -8.45 -6.87
CA ASN A 73 4.70 -9.19 -6.23
C ASN A 73 5.45 -10.10 -7.22
N ALA A 74 4.76 -10.73 -8.16
CA ALA A 74 5.40 -11.54 -9.20
C ALA A 74 6.35 -10.70 -10.08
N LEU A 75 5.98 -9.46 -10.41
CA LEU A 75 6.87 -8.54 -11.14
C LEU A 75 8.09 -8.14 -10.31
N MET A 76 7.93 -7.91 -9.01
CA MET A 76 9.05 -7.65 -8.12
C MET A 76 9.99 -8.85 -8.03
N LEU A 77 9.45 -10.07 -7.87
CA LEU A 77 10.24 -11.29 -7.83
C LEU A 77 11.04 -11.49 -9.13
N GLN A 78 10.43 -11.21 -10.28
CA GLN A 78 11.12 -11.28 -11.59
C GLN A 78 12.27 -10.28 -11.66
N ALA A 79 12.08 -9.03 -11.19
CA ALA A 79 13.14 -8.03 -11.15
C ALA A 79 14.30 -8.47 -10.23
N VAL A 80 13.98 -8.97 -9.03
CA VAL A 80 14.97 -9.51 -8.08
C VAL A 80 15.75 -10.67 -8.71
N ALA A 81 15.06 -11.63 -9.33
CA ALA A 81 15.69 -12.79 -9.98
C ALA A 81 16.59 -12.39 -11.16
N ALA A 82 16.25 -11.30 -11.86
CA ALA A 82 17.06 -10.74 -12.93
C ALA A 82 18.23 -9.86 -12.43
N GLY A 83 18.36 -9.64 -11.13
CA GLY A 83 19.33 -8.69 -10.57
C GLY A 83 19.04 -7.22 -10.94
N ALA A 84 17.81 -6.93 -11.37
CA ALA A 84 17.36 -5.59 -11.72
C ALA A 84 16.78 -4.87 -10.50
N GLY A 85 16.84 -3.53 -10.53
CA GLY A 85 16.22 -2.69 -9.51
C GLY A 85 14.70 -2.89 -9.44
N VAL A 86 14.13 -3.02 -8.24
CA VAL A 86 12.69 -3.30 -8.07
C VAL A 86 11.82 -2.04 -8.03
N ASP A 87 12.37 -0.85 -8.27
CA ASP A 87 11.66 0.42 -8.04
C ASP A 87 10.33 0.53 -8.76
N ALA A 88 10.30 0.33 -10.08
CA ALA A 88 9.07 0.44 -10.86
C ALA A 88 8.02 -0.61 -10.45
N ALA A 89 8.45 -1.86 -10.22
CA ALA A 89 7.56 -2.93 -9.78
C ALA A 89 7.03 -2.68 -8.36
N GLY A 90 7.89 -2.19 -7.47
CA GLY A 90 7.56 -1.81 -6.09
C GLY A 90 6.63 -0.60 -6.00
N ASP A 91 6.81 0.41 -6.85
CA ASP A 91 5.87 1.54 -6.95
C ASP A 91 4.48 1.06 -7.37
N SER A 92 4.43 0.16 -8.36
CA SER A 92 3.16 -0.42 -8.81
C SER A 92 2.50 -1.26 -7.71
N TYR A 93 3.28 -2.02 -6.93
CA TYR A 93 2.79 -2.75 -5.76
C TYR A 93 2.22 -1.79 -4.70
N ARG A 94 2.99 -0.76 -4.32
CA ARG A 94 2.59 0.21 -3.29
C ARG A 94 1.30 0.93 -3.66
N ALA A 95 1.14 1.36 -4.90
CA ALA A 95 -0.10 1.97 -5.38
C ALA A 95 -1.29 1.01 -5.25
N GLN A 96 -1.11 -0.25 -5.65
CA GLN A 96 -2.15 -1.28 -5.52
C GLN A 96 -2.51 -1.58 -4.06
N PHE A 97 -1.52 -1.55 -3.16
CA PHE A 97 -1.74 -1.73 -1.73
C PHE A 97 -2.57 -0.60 -1.13
N VAL A 98 -2.31 0.66 -1.51
CA VAL A 98 -3.12 1.80 -1.08
C VAL A 98 -4.59 1.62 -1.51
N VAL A 99 -4.82 1.15 -2.74
CA VAL A 99 -6.16 0.85 -3.25
C VAL A 99 -6.83 -0.25 -2.41
N PHE A 100 -6.10 -1.34 -2.12
CA PHE A 100 -6.61 -2.41 -1.26
C PHE A 100 -7.00 -1.89 0.13
N ALA A 101 -6.09 -1.18 0.79
CA ALA A 101 -6.31 -0.68 2.14
C ALA A 101 -7.50 0.28 2.21
N GLY A 102 -7.62 1.18 1.23
CA GLY A 102 -8.77 2.09 1.12
C GLY A 102 -10.09 1.33 0.96
N ALA A 103 -10.13 0.30 0.10
CA ALA A 103 -11.31 -0.52 -0.10
C ALA A 103 -11.72 -1.29 1.17
N LEU A 104 -10.74 -1.90 1.86
CA LEU A 104 -10.97 -2.63 3.11
C LEU A 104 -11.48 -1.70 4.21
N LEU A 105 -10.82 -0.55 4.43
CA LEU A 105 -11.23 0.40 5.47
C LEU A 105 -12.62 0.97 5.19
N ALA A 106 -12.91 1.35 3.94
CA ALA A 106 -14.24 1.81 3.55
C ALA A 106 -15.32 0.73 3.79
N LYS A 107 -15.02 -0.53 3.46
CA LYS A 107 -15.92 -1.67 3.71
C LYS A 107 -16.21 -1.88 5.20
N ARG A 108 -15.26 -1.56 6.07
CA ARG A 108 -15.41 -1.59 7.54
C ARG A 108 -16.03 -0.31 8.10
N GLY A 109 -16.50 0.62 7.26
CA GLY A 109 -17.12 1.88 7.68
C GLY A 109 -16.11 2.94 8.17
N ILE A 110 -14.83 2.75 7.88
CA ILE A 110 -13.74 3.62 8.32
C ILE A 110 -13.38 4.56 7.16
N ASN A 111 -13.88 5.79 7.23
CA ASN A 111 -13.56 6.83 6.24
C ASN A 111 -12.22 7.47 6.58
N VAL A 112 -11.21 7.18 5.77
CA VAL A 112 -9.87 7.81 5.88
C VAL A 112 -9.38 8.23 4.51
N ALA A 113 -8.74 9.39 4.44
CA ALA A 113 -7.88 9.73 3.31
C ALA A 113 -6.52 9.07 3.55
N LEU A 114 -6.04 8.28 2.57
CA LEU A 114 -4.74 7.63 2.63
C LEU A 114 -3.74 8.43 1.79
N GLY A 115 -2.71 8.99 2.44
CA GLY A 115 -1.65 9.77 1.79
C GLY A 115 -0.57 8.93 1.11
N GLY A 116 -0.59 7.61 1.28
CA GLY A 116 0.36 6.70 0.63
C GLY A 116 0.50 5.35 1.32
N TYR A 117 1.52 4.60 0.92
CA TYR A 117 1.76 3.22 1.35
C TYR A 117 1.97 3.07 2.86
N LYS A 118 2.87 3.88 3.45
CA LYS A 118 3.13 3.88 4.90
C LYS A 118 1.83 4.10 5.69
N GLU A 119 1.11 5.17 5.36
CA GLU A 119 -0.14 5.47 6.06
C GLU A 119 -1.15 4.34 5.87
N SER A 120 -1.22 3.72 4.70
CA SER A 120 -2.11 2.58 4.47
C SER A 120 -1.82 1.42 5.42
N VAL A 121 -0.55 1.06 5.61
CA VAL A 121 -0.18 -0.01 6.54
C VAL A 121 -0.51 0.37 7.98
N GLU A 122 -0.19 1.60 8.41
CA GLU A 122 -0.50 2.08 9.77
C GLU A 122 -2.01 2.12 10.02
N ARG A 123 -2.81 2.55 9.04
CA ARG A 123 -4.26 2.57 9.17
C ARG A 123 -4.87 1.18 9.20
N LEU A 124 -4.25 0.18 8.57
CA LEU A 124 -4.72 -1.20 8.68
C LEU A 124 -4.57 -1.76 10.11
N LYS A 125 -3.67 -1.19 10.94
CA LYS A 125 -3.55 -1.54 12.37
C LYS A 125 -4.76 -1.10 13.21
N VAL A 126 -5.76 -0.42 12.66
CA VAL A 126 -7.03 -0.21 13.38
C VAL A 126 -7.89 -1.48 13.41
N LEU A 127 -7.59 -2.46 12.54
CA LEU A 127 -8.27 -3.74 12.46
C LEU A 127 -7.55 -4.73 13.39
N PRO A 128 -8.17 -5.19 14.49
CA PRO A 128 -7.51 -5.99 15.52
C PRO A 128 -6.82 -7.25 14.99
N GLU A 129 -7.42 -7.89 13.99
CA GLU A 129 -6.90 -9.11 13.35
C GLU A 129 -5.60 -8.89 12.57
N LEU A 130 -5.26 -7.64 12.22
CA LEU A 130 -4.05 -7.31 11.46
C LEU A 130 -2.90 -6.76 12.31
N ILE A 131 -3.18 -6.23 13.51
CA ILE A 131 -2.15 -5.54 14.32
C ILE A 131 -0.96 -6.45 14.59
N ALA A 132 -1.23 -7.67 15.08
CA ALA A 132 -0.19 -8.61 15.44
C ALA A 132 0.62 -9.06 14.21
N ASP A 133 -0.06 -9.40 13.11
CA ASP A 133 0.60 -9.84 11.88
C ASP A 133 1.46 -8.72 11.27
N ILE A 134 0.98 -7.48 11.24
CA ILE A 134 1.76 -6.32 10.74
C ILE A 134 3.01 -6.09 11.62
N ASN A 135 2.86 -6.12 12.94
CA ASN A 135 3.99 -5.94 13.86
C ASN A 135 5.03 -7.07 13.72
N GLU A 136 4.59 -8.31 13.50
CA GLU A 136 5.49 -9.43 13.21
C GLU A 136 6.27 -9.21 11.91
N ILE A 137 5.58 -8.79 10.85
CA ILE A 137 6.21 -8.50 9.55
C ILE A 137 7.25 -7.39 9.70
N GLU A 138 6.91 -6.30 10.41
CA GLU A 138 7.84 -5.20 10.71
C GLU A 138 9.10 -5.70 11.41
N ALA A 139 8.95 -6.48 12.48
CA ALA A 139 10.06 -7.04 13.23
C ALA A 139 10.95 -7.94 12.34
N ARG A 140 10.34 -8.79 11.51
CA ARG A 140 11.05 -9.68 10.59
C ARG A 140 11.89 -8.89 9.58
N VAL A 141 11.34 -7.82 9.01
CA VAL A 141 12.06 -6.95 8.07
C VAL A 141 13.23 -6.23 8.76
N GLN A 142 13.01 -5.69 9.96
CA GLN A 142 14.07 -5.04 10.74
C GLN A 142 15.21 -6.00 11.08
N ILE A 143 14.89 -7.22 11.54
CA ILE A 143 15.89 -8.25 11.84
C ILE A 143 16.65 -8.66 10.56
N ALA A 144 15.96 -8.83 9.44
CA ALA A 144 16.60 -9.15 8.16
C ALA A 144 17.58 -8.06 7.74
N CYS A 145 17.22 -6.79 7.90
CA CYS A 145 18.09 -5.69 7.55
C CYS A 145 19.26 -5.48 8.50
N ALA A 146 19.11 -5.77 9.79
CA ALA A 146 20.23 -5.74 10.73
C ALA A 146 21.34 -6.75 10.39
N LYS A 147 21.02 -7.80 9.63
CA LYS A 147 21.96 -8.86 9.22
C LYS A 147 22.67 -8.57 7.89
N VAL A 148 22.29 -7.52 7.16
CA VAL A 148 22.95 -7.16 5.90
C VAL A 148 24.26 -6.44 6.23
N PRO A 149 25.43 -6.92 5.74
CA PRO A 149 26.70 -6.23 5.92
C PRO A 149 26.62 -4.81 5.37
N LYS A 150 27.14 -3.84 6.12
CA LYS A 150 27.21 -2.42 5.70
C LYS A 150 28.41 -2.16 4.81
#